data_AF-A0A412CQG3-F1
#
_entry.id   AF-A0A412CQG3-F1
#
_cell.length_a   1.000
_cell.length_b   1.000
_cell.length_c   1.000
_cell.angle_alpha   90.00
_cell.angle_beta   90.00
_cell.angle_gamma   90.00
#
_symmetry.space_group_name_H-M   'P 1'
#
loop_
_entity.id
_entity.type
_entity.pdbx_description
1 polymer ?
#
loop_
_entity_poly.entity_id
_entity_poly.type
_entity_poly.pdbx_seq_one_letter_code
_entity_poly.pdbx_strand_id
1 'polypeptide(L)'
;HPLTNPKIVSAIRQELAERLDIESLQPILADRWKPYLENLHVCMTDATCYESHLRFPTDVKLLWEGIVWLHRHLCKHCRTLHIQRPRNKYLDVSRAYLAYSKLRKRRKSQTRMVKRRLLQLLEKLLDQLEQLHSSYRHRLTLSSDYQRRFSVIKTVLEQGKNLFAGKKVPNRIVSIDRHYLRPIIRGKETKSVEFGAKVNNIQIDGISFIEHISFKAFNEGVRLKDCIHLQQQLIKVRVKALAADSIYANNDNRKFCTKYHISTSFKRKGRAAKDEPLRKILRSELSRERATRLEGSFGTQKQHYSLARIKARNRKTEILWIFFGIHTANAVCMIEKVEKKKRTAA
;
A
#
# COMPACT_ATOMS: atom_id res chain seq x y z
N HIS A 1 -18.10 -32.52 -8.59
CA HIS A 1 -18.23 -32.59 -7.12
C HIS A 1 -18.13 -31.19 -6.51
N PRO A 2 -19.08 -30.77 -5.66
CA PRO A 2 -18.94 -29.51 -4.92
C PRO A 2 -17.73 -29.60 -3.98
N LEU A 3 -16.94 -28.52 -3.91
CA LEU A 3 -15.81 -28.43 -2.99
C LEU A 3 -16.32 -28.57 -1.55
N THR A 4 -15.87 -29.60 -0.83
CA THR A 4 -16.21 -29.87 0.58
C THR A 4 -15.68 -28.79 1.53
N ASN A 5 -14.61 -28.09 1.15
CA ASN A 5 -14.07 -26.97 1.92
C ASN A 5 -14.26 -25.63 1.18
N PRO A 6 -15.27 -24.82 1.54
CA PRO A 6 -15.53 -23.53 0.88
C PRO A 6 -14.41 -22.49 1.13
N LYS A 7 -13.50 -22.74 2.08
CA LYS A 7 -12.37 -21.86 2.41
C LYS A 7 -11.04 -22.31 1.80
N ILE A 8 -11.01 -23.39 1.02
CA ILE A 8 -9.76 -23.97 0.49
C ILE A 8 -8.89 -22.93 -0.23
N VAL A 9 -9.50 -22.10 -1.09
CA VAL A 9 -8.79 -21.07 -1.83
C VAL A 9 -8.20 -20.00 -0.91
N SER A 10 -8.89 -19.67 0.19
CA SER A 10 -8.36 -18.72 1.18
C SER A 10 -7.22 -19.32 1.99
N ALA A 11 -7.30 -20.61 2.32
CA ALA A 11 -6.25 -21.33 3.04
C ALA A 11 -4.96 -21.41 2.21
N ILE A 12 -5.07 -21.82 0.94
CA ILE A 12 -3.94 -21.86 -0.01
C ILE A 12 -3.28 -20.47 -0.12
N ARG A 13 -4.08 -19.41 -0.27
CA ARG A 13 -3.53 -18.04 -0.33
C ARG A 13 -2.81 -17.63 0.94
N GLN A 14 -3.29 -18.06 2.11
CA GLN A 14 -2.61 -17.76 3.37
C GLN A 14 -1.28 -18.50 3.47
N GLU A 15 -1.26 -19.78 3.12
CA GLU A 15 -0.04 -20.59 3.11
C GLU A 15 1.01 -20.02 2.14
N LEU A 16 0.59 -19.70 0.90
CA LEU A 16 1.47 -19.07 -0.09
C LEU A 16 1.97 -17.70 0.41
N ALA A 17 1.11 -16.90 1.04
CA ALA A 17 1.49 -15.60 1.55
C ALA A 17 2.46 -15.69 2.74
N GLU A 18 2.47 -16.79 3.48
CA GLU A 18 3.42 -17.03 4.57
C GLU A 18 4.79 -17.47 4.08
N ARG A 19 4.84 -18.19 2.95
CA ARG A 19 6.08 -18.68 2.34
C ARG A 19 6.65 -17.77 1.25
N LEU A 20 5.92 -16.72 0.86
CA LEU A 20 6.38 -15.79 -0.16
C LEU A 20 7.62 -15.03 0.30
N ASP A 21 8.72 -15.26 -0.40
CA ASP A 21 9.92 -14.44 -0.32
C ASP A 21 10.22 -13.82 -1.70
N ILE A 22 10.07 -12.50 -1.78
CA ILE A 22 10.24 -11.76 -3.04
C ILE A 22 11.73 -11.73 -3.44
N GLU A 23 12.64 -11.67 -2.47
CA GLU A 23 14.07 -11.51 -2.73
C GLU A 23 14.66 -12.77 -3.38
N SER A 24 14.19 -13.96 -2.99
CA SER A 24 14.61 -15.23 -3.61
C SER A 24 13.87 -15.57 -4.91
N LEU A 25 12.58 -15.22 -5.04
CA LEU A 25 11.78 -15.61 -6.21
C LEU A 25 12.02 -14.75 -7.45
N GLN A 26 12.27 -13.43 -7.29
CA GLN A 26 12.49 -12.56 -8.45
C GLN A 26 13.74 -12.92 -9.27
N PRO A 27 14.89 -13.28 -8.67
CA PRO A 27 16.05 -13.78 -9.40
C PRO A 27 15.72 -15.00 -10.26
N ILE A 28 14.97 -15.97 -9.72
CA ILE A 28 14.57 -17.18 -10.46
C ILE A 28 13.75 -16.81 -11.70
N LEU A 29 12.80 -15.89 -11.56
CA LEU A 29 11.99 -15.41 -12.69
C LEU A 29 12.83 -14.61 -13.69
N ALA A 30 13.72 -13.74 -13.20
CA ALA A 30 14.61 -12.95 -14.03
C ALA A 30 15.54 -13.83 -14.87
N ASP A 31 16.14 -14.88 -14.29
CA ASP A 31 17.01 -15.81 -15.01
C ASP A 31 16.28 -16.55 -16.14
N ARG A 32 15.01 -16.90 -15.92
CA ARG A 32 14.17 -17.55 -16.94
C ARG A 32 13.77 -16.62 -18.08
N TRP A 33 13.55 -15.33 -17.78
CA TRP A 33 13.12 -14.35 -18.78
C TRP A 33 14.29 -13.66 -19.49
N LYS A 34 15.45 -13.56 -18.85
CA LYS A 34 16.66 -12.89 -19.34
C LYS A 34 17.03 -13.25 -20.78
N PRO A 35 16.96 -14.52 -21.25
CA PRO A 35 17.30 -14.84 -22.63
C PRO A 35 16.43 -14.10 -23.66
N TYR A 36 15.21 -13.71 -23.34
CA TYR A 36 14.27 -13.11 -24.29
C TYR A 36 14.20 -11.58 -24.19
N LEU A 37 15.07 -10.96 -23.38
CA LEU A 37 15.13 -9.52 -23.19
C LEU A 37 16.31 -8.94 -23.98
N GLU A 38 16.14 -7.73 -24.52
CA GLU A 38 17.16 -7.07 -25.34
C GLU A 38 17.82 -5.91 -24.57
N ASN A 39 17.01 -4.98 -24.05
CA ASN A 39 17.49 -3.73 -23.44
C ASN A 39 17.86 -3.85 -21.96
N LEU A 40 18.78 -4.78 -21.65
CA LEU A 40 19.21 -5.13 -20.30
C LEU A 40 19.98 -4.02 -19.56
N HIS A 41 20.53 -3.06 -20.30
CA HIS A 41 21.36 -1.98 -19.78
C HIS A 41 20.56 -0.72 -19.39
N VAL A 42 19.27 -0.68 -19.70
CA VAL A 42 18.36 0.43 -19.38
C VAL A 42 17.60 0.07 -18.11
N CYS A 43 17.67 0.92 -17.10
CA CYS A 43 16.88 0.83 -15.88
C CYS A 43 15.81 1.91 -15.91
N MET A 44 14.54 1.54 -15.77
CA MET A 44 13.48 2.52 -15.50
C MET A 44 12.96 2.30 -14.08
N THR A 45 12.68 3.37 -13.34
CA THR A 45 12.16 3.23 -11.97
C THR A 45 11.17 4.31 -11.64
N ASP A 46 10.11 3.90 -10.96
CA ASP A 46 9.08 4.78 -10.43
C ASP A 46 8.30 4.06 -9.32
N ALA A 47 7.67 4.85 -8.46
CA ALA A 47 6.85 4.32 -7.39
C ALA A 47 5.36 4.55 -7.64
N THR A 48 4.60 3.48 -7.45
CA THR A 48 3.16 3.46 -7.59
C THR A 48 2.50 3.03 -6.28
N CYS A 49 1.29 3.52 -6.01
CA CYS A 49 0.46 2.98 -4.96
C CYS A 49 -0.55 2.02 -5.58
N TYR A 50 -0.61 0.79 -5.08
CA TYR A 50 -1.72 -0.12 -5.35
C TYR A 50 -2.75 0.03 -4.23
N GLU A 51 -3.93 0.55 -4.57
CA GLU A 51 -4.95 0.86 -3.57
C GLU A 51 -5.52 -0.42 -2.96
N SER A 52 -5.60 -0.43 -1.62
CA SER A 52 -6.29 -1.48 -0.89
C SER A 52 -7.80 -1.25 -0.97
N HIS A 53 -8.59 -2.31 -1.07
CA HIS A 53 -10.04 -2.20 -1.10
C HIS A 53 -10.58 -1.78 0.28
N LEU A 54 -10.83 -0.49 0.43
CA LEU A 54 -11.36 0.13 1.64
C LEU A 54 -12.40 1.20 1.32
N ARG A 55 -13.35 1.37 2.24
CA ARG A 55 -14.24 2.52 2.23
C ARG A 55 -13.43 3.78 2.52
N PHE A 56 -13.69 4.86 1.78
CA PHE A 56 -12.98 6.13 2.01
C PHE A 56 -13.01 6.52 3.50
N PRO A 57 -11.83 6.60 4.15
CA PRO A 57 -11.73 6.64 5.60
C PRO A 57 -11.95 8.08 6.08
N THR A 58 -12.95 8.26 6.94
CA THR A 58 -13.17 9.53 7.64
C THR A 58 -13.16 9.27 9.14
N ASP A 59 -12.68 10.23 9.92
CA ASP A 59 -12.59 10.09 11.39
C ASP A 59 -13.92 9.63 12.00
N VAL A 60 -15.03 10.22 11.56
CA VAL A 60 -16.37 9.89 12.06
C VAL A 60 -16.74 8.43 11.80
N LYS A 61 -16.42 7.90 10.59
CA LYS A 61 -16.71 6.50 10.25
C LYS A 61 -15.81 5.54 11.02
N LEU A 62 -14.53 5.86 11.13
CA LEU A 62 -13.55 5.04 11.85
C LEU A 62 -13.90 4.92 13.34
N LEU A 63 -14.26 6.05 13.98
CA LEU A 63 -14.72 6.06 15.37
C LEU A 63 -16.01 5.24 15.53
N TRP A 64 -16.97 5.39 14.62
CA TRP A 64 -18.21 4.62 14.65
C TRP A 64 -18.00 3.12 14.50
N GLU A 65 -17.13 2.70 13.58
CA GLU A 65 -16.76 1.28 13.41
C GLU A 65 -16.17 0.70 14.70
N GLY A 66 -15.33 1.47 15.42
CA GLY A 66 -14.80 1.09 16.73
C GLY A 66 -15.89 0.93 17.78
N ILE A 67 -16.80 1.91 17.88
CA ILE A 67 -17.92 1.89 18.83
C ILE A 67 -18.83 0.69 18.61
N VAL A 68 -19.23 0.42 17.36
CA VAL A 68 -20.09 -0.72 17.02
C VAL A 68 -19.42 -2.04 17.40
N TRP A 69 -18.13 -2.16 17.12
CA TRP A 69 -17.37 -3.36 17.47
C TRP A 69 -17.26 -3.55 18.99
N LEU A 70 -16.86 -2.52 19.74
CA LEU A 70 -16.75 -2.58 21.20
C LEU A 70 -18.11 -2.86 21.85
N HIS A 71 -19.17 -2.18 21.44
CA HIS A 71 -20.50 -2.37 22.01
C HIS A 71 -21.02 -3.80 21.79
N ARG A 72 -20.78 -4.38 20.61
CA ARG A 72 -21.12 -5.78 20.32
C ARG A 72 -20.39 -6.73 21.27
N HIS A 73 -19.08 -6.52 21.47
CA HIS A 73 -18.27 -7.36 22.37
C HIS A 73 -18.64 -7.16 23.84
N LEU A 74 -18.91 -5.94 24.27
CA LEU A 74 -19.44 -5.65 25.61
C LEU A 74 -20.72 -6.45 25.87
N CYS A 75 -21.67 -6.42 24.93
CA CYS A 75 -22.91 -7.20 25.06
C CYS A 75 -22.64 -8.71 25.10
N LYS A 76 -21.72 -9.21 24.26
CA LYS A 76 -21.36 -10.64 24.24
C LYS A 76 -20.72 -11.07 25.57
N HIS A 77 -19.74 -10.31 26.06
CA HIS A 77 -19.05 -10.63 27.30
C HIS A 77 -19.99 -10.56 28.51
N CYS A 78 -20.88 -9.56 28.57
CA CYS A 78 -21.86 -9.48 29.66
C CYS A 78 -22.80 -10.71 29.68
N ARG A 79 -23.23 -11.18 28.50
CA ARG A 79 -24.05 -12.41 28.38
C ARG A 79 -23.27 -13.65 28.83
N THR A 80 -22.03 -13.81 28.38
CA THR A 80 -21.18 -14.95 28.76
C THR A 80 -20.86 -14.98 30.25
N LEU A 81 -20.72 -13.81 30.88
CA LEU A 81 -20.45 -13.70 32.31
C LEU A 81 -21.70 -13.69 33.18
N HIS A 82 -22.89 -13.64 32.58
CA HIS A 82 -24.18 -13.45 33.27
C HIS A 82 -24.23 -12.19 34.15
N ILE A 83 -23.61 -11.09 33.71
CA ILE A 83 -23.59 -9.82 34.44
C ILE A 83 -24.53 -8.79 33.81
N GLN A 84 -25.02 -7.86 34.62
CA GLN A 84 -25.77 -6.71 34.14
C GLN A 84 -24.87 -5.84 33.26
N ARG A 85 -25.40 -5.43 32.11
CA ARG A 85 -24.66 -4.58 31.16
C ARG A 85 -24.45 -3.17 31.73
N PRO A 86 -23.20 -2.66 31.70
CA PRO A 86 -22.91 -1.29 32.11
C PRO A 86 -23.70 -0.25 31.28
N ARG A 87 -24.24 0.78 31.95
CA ARG A 87 -25.03 1.84 31.30
C ARG A 87 -24.15 2.70 30.39
N ASN A 88 -24.56 2.87 29.14
CA ASN A 88 -23.91 3.77 28.18
C ASN A 88 -24.95 4.45 27.25
N LYS A 89 -24.52 5.48 26.51
CA LYS A 89 -25.38 6.27 25.60
C LYS A 89 -25.36 5.72 24.16
N TYR A 90 -25.11 4.42 23.96
CA TYR A 90 -24.96 3.85 22.61
C TYR A 90 -26.17 4.11 21.71
N LEU A 91 -27.40 3.86 22.19
CA LEU A 91 -28.61 4.04 21.39
C LEU A 91 -28.84 5.49 20.96
N ASP A 92 -28.54 6.43 21.84
CA ASP A 92 -28.65 7.87 21.58
C ASP A 92 -27.61 8.32 20.52
N VAL A 93 -26.33 7.94 20.70
CA VAL A 93 -25.27 8.26 19.75
C VAL A 93 -25.49 7.56 18.41
N SER A 94 -26.02 6.33 18.41
CA SER A 94 -26.37 5.58 17.20
C SER A 94 -27.43 6.31 16.36
N ARG A 95 -28.49 6.83 17.01
CA ARG A 95 -29.52 7.64 16.35
C ARG A 95 -28.93 8.92 15.76
N ALA A 96 -28.09 9.62 16.54
CA ALA A 96 -27.43 10.83 16.08
C ALA A 96 -26.46 10.58 14.90
N TYR A 97 -25.69 9.49 14.94
CA TYR A 97 -24.82 9.10 13.84
C TYR A 97 -25.62 8.74 12.59
N LEU A 98 -26.74 8.01 12.73
CA LEU A 98 -27.60 7.66 11.60
C LEU A 98 -28.15 8.92 10.93
N ALA A 99 -28.69 9.86 11.70
CA ALA A 99 -29.18 11.14 11.20
C ALA A 99 -28.07 11.91 10.46
N TYR A 100 -26.87 11.99 11.04
CA TYR A 100 -25.70 12.61 10.41
C TYR A 100 -25.28 11.90 9.11
N SER A 101 -25.35 10.56 9.07
CA SER A 101 -24.92 9.78 7.93
C SER A 101 -25.82 9.98 6.70
N LYS A 102 -27.12 10.19 6.92
CA LYS A 102 -28.15 10.43 5.89
C LYS A 102 -28.07 11.84 5.27
N LEU A 103 -27.33 12.77 5.87
CA LEU A 103 -27.19 14.13 5.33
C LEU A 103 -26.46 14.13 3.98
N ARG A 104 -27.05 14.79 2.98
CA ARG A 104 -26.45 15.02 1.66
C ARG A 104 -25.20 15.90 1.74
N LYS A 105 -25.27 17.00 2.49
CA LYS A 105 -24.15 17.92 2.77
C LYS A 105 -23.91 18.02 4.27
N ARG A 106 -22.66 17.91 4.70
CA ARG A 106 -22.27 17.87 6.13
C ARG A 106 -21.57 19.17 6.51
N ARG A 107 -22.14 19.94 7.44
CA ARG A 107 -21.51 21.17 7.94
C ARG A 107 -20.34 20.84 8.87
N LYS A 108 -19.34 21.73 8.92
CA LYS A 108 -18.16 21.57 9.80
C LYS A 108 -18.56 21.51 11.28
N SER A 109 -19.49 22.37 11.72
CA SER A 109 -20.00 22.41 13.09
C SER A 109 -20.70 21.10 13.50
N GLN A 110 -21.59 20.59 12.64
CA GLN A 110 -22.29 19.31 12.85
C GLN A 110 -21.30 18.14 12.93
N THR A 111 -20.31 18.11 12.03
CA THR A 111 -19.25 17.07 12.05
C THR A 111 -18.47 17.11 13.36
N ARG A 112 -18.12 18.31 13.85
CA ARG A 112 -17.42 18.49 15.12
C ARG A 112 -18.26 18.01 16.31
N MET A 113 -19.55 18.32 16.33
CA MET A 113 -20.49 17.86 17.37
C MET A 113 -20.59 16.34 17.41
N VAL A 114 -20.81 15.69 16.27
CA VAL A 114 -20.91 14.22 16.19
C VAL A 114 -19.58 13.58 16.56
N LYS A 115 -18.44 14.10 16.07
CA LYS A 115 -17.11 13.60 16.43
C LYS A 115 -16.86 13.64 17.94
N ARG A 116 -17.26 14.71 18.63
CA ARG A 116 -17.17 14.81 20.11
C ARG A 116 -17.96 13.70 20.79
N ARG A 117 -19.22 13.50 20.40
CA ARG A 117 -20.10 12.45 20.97
C ARG A 117 -19.53 11.05 20.75
N LEU A 118 -18.97 10.79 19.55
CA LEU A 118 -18.32 9.52 19.24
C LEU A 118 -17.08 9.28 20.09
N LEU A 119 -16.21 10.29 20.26
CA LEU A 119 -15.01 10.17 21.10
C LEU A 119 -15.36 9.84 22.55
N GLN A 120 -16.31 10.55 23.13
CA GLN A 120 -16.77 10.32 24.52
C GLN A 120 -17.37 8.93 24.71
N LEU A 121 -18.18 8.44 23.74
CA LEU A 121 -18.74 7.10 23.82
C LEU A 121 -17.67 6.02 23.62
N LEU A 122 -16.74 6.24 22.69
CA LEU A 122 -15.66 5.29 22.43
C LEU A 122 -14.76 5.12 23.66
N GLU A 123 -14.39 6.22 24.30
CA GLU A 123 -13.66 6.25 25.57
C GLU A 123 -14.41 5.47 26.65
N LYS A 124 -15.68 5.83 26.89
CA LYS A 124 -16.49 5.13 27.90
C LYS A 124 -16.61 3.63 27.65
N LEU A 125 -16.73 3.19 26.39
CA LEU A 125 -16.81 1.77 26.05
C LEU A 125 -15.48 1.04 26.26
N LEU A 126 -14.35 1.71 26.00
CA LEU A 126 -13.02 1.16 26.29
C LEU A 126 -12.85 0.98 27.80
N ASP A 127 -13.17 2.00 28.60
CA ASP A 127 -13.07 1.92 30.06
C ASP A 127 -13.94 0.79 30.63
N GLN A 128 -15.18 0.67 30.17
CA GLN A 128 -16.09 -0.40 30.57
C GLN A 128 -15.57 -1.79 30.24
N LEU A 129 -14.97 -1.96 29.06
CA LEU A 129 -14.38 -3.24 28.66
C LEU A 129 -13.07 -3.52 29.39
N GLU A 130 -12.25 -2.51 29.67
CA GLU A 130 -11.04 -2.66 30.48
C GLU A 130 -11.37 -3.12 31.90
N GLN A 131 -12.33 -2.46 32.55
CA GLN A 131 -12.82 -2.88 33.88
C GLN A 131 -13.32 -4.32 33.86
N LEU A 132 -14.12 -4.68 32.84
CA LEU A 132 -14.64 -6.04 32.69
C LEU A 132 -13.51 -7.06 32.48
N HIS A 133 -12.52 -6.76 31.63
CA HIS A 133 -11.37 -7.64 31.42
C HIS A 133 -10.52 -7.79 32.69
N SER A 134 -10.37 -6.73 33.48
CA SER A 134 -9.62 -6.76 34.74
C SER A 134 -10.33 -7.59 35.80
N SER A 135 -11.64 -7.42 35.98
CA SER A 135 -12.43 -8.16 36.97
C SER A 135 -12.63 -9.63 36.63
N TYR A 136 -12.73 -9.97 35.34
CA TYR A 136 -13.13 -11.32 34.88
C TYR A 136 -12.10 -11.99 33.98
N ARG A 137 -10.81 -11.65 34.13
CA ARG A 137 -9.71 -12.13 33.28
C ARG A 137 -9.67 -13.65 33.11
N HIS A 138 -9.97 -14.39 34.18
CA HIS A 138 -9.93 -15.86 34.21
C HIS A 138 -11.18 -16.51 33.56
N ARG A 139 -12.28 -15.76 33.39
CA ARG A 139 -13.54 -16.26 32.82
C ARG A 139 -13.74 -15.90 31.35
N LEU A 140 -12.81 -15.13 30.76
CA LEU A 140 -12.88 -14.71 29.37
C LEU A 140 -11.65 -15.15 28.58
N THR A 141 -11.85 -16.03 27.62
CA THR A 141 -10.83 -16.38 26.63
C THR A 141 -10.82 -15.33 25.52
N LEU A 142 -9.86 -14.40 25.58
CA LEU A 142 -9.68 -13.36 24.56
C LEU A 142 -8.73 -13.86 23.47
N SER A 143 -9.19 -13.92 22.22
CA SER A 143 -8.32 -14.30 21.10
C SER A 143 -7.24 -13.24 20.85
N SER A 144 -6.13 -13.65 20.24
CA SER A 144 -5.05 -12.74 19.84
C SER A 144 -5.53 -11.65 18.86
N ASP A 145 -6.46 -11.98 17.96
CA ASP A 145 -7.07 -11.03 17.04
C ASP A 145 -7.94 -10.00 17.77
N TYR A 146 -8.71 -10.45 18.77
CA TYR A 146 -9.50 -9.55 19.62
C TYR A 146 -8.61 -8.55 20.35
N GLN A 147 -7.54 -9.04 21.01
CA GLN A 147 -6.61 -8.18 21.74
C GLN A 147 -5.93 -7.17 20.82
N ARG A 148 -5.50 -7.60 19.63
CA ARG A 148 -4.92 -6.72 18.61
C ARG A 148 -5.90 -5.63 18.20
N ARG A 149 -7.14 -6.02 17.86
CA ARG A 149 -8.18 -5.07 17.42
C ARG A 149 -8.57 -4.10 18.53
N PHE A 150 -8.67 -4.58 19.76
CA PHE A 150 -8.91 -3.75 20.94
C PHE A 150 -7.78 -2.71 21.12
N SER A 151 -6.52 -3.12 21.04
CA SER A 151 -5.37 -2.22 21.09
C SER A 151 -5.38 -1.18 19.96
N VAL A 152 -5.72 -1.59 18.74
CA VAL A 152 -5.85 -0.68 17.59
C VAL A 152 -6.92 0.39 17.86
N ILE A 153 -8.06 0.00 18.45
CA ILE A 153 -9.13 0.94 18.76
C ILE A 153 -8.70 1.94 19.86
N LYS A 154 -7.92 1.51 20.86
CA LYS A 154 -7.31 2.44 21.83
C LYS A 154 -6.44 3.49 21.14
N THR A 155 -5.56 3.06 20.23
CA THR A 155 -4.73 3.99 19.44
C THR A 155 -5.60 4.91 18.58
N VAL A 156 -6.70 4.42 17.99
CA VAL A 156 -7.65 5.26 17.24
C VAL A 156 -8.31 6.32 18.12
N LEU A 157 -8.66 6.00 19.37
CA LEU A 157 -9.19 6.98 20.32
C LEU A 157 -8.17 8.09 20.59
N GLU A 158 -6.93 7.72 20.89
CA GLU A 158 -5.84 8.66 21.17
C GLU A 158 -5.57 9.58 19.96
N GLN A 159 -5.43 8.99 18.77
CA GLN A 159 -5.29 9.73 17.52
C GLN A 159 -6.51 10.63 17.26
N GLY A 160 -7.72 10.15 17.56
CA GLY A 160 -8.96 10.88 17.41
C GLY A 160 -9.07 12.11 18.32
N LYS A 161 -8.64 11.98 19.59
CA LYS A 161 -8.56 13.09 20.57
C LYS A 161 -7.55 14.14 20.12
N ASN A 162 -6.35 13.71 19.71
CA ASN A 162 -5.31 14.60 19.21
C ASN A 162 -5.78 15.38 17.97
N LEU A 163 -6.44 14.71 17.01
CA LEU A 163 -7.02 15.36 15.84
C LEU A 163 -8.17 16.31 16.20
N PHE A 164 -8.97 16.00 17.21
CA PHE A 164 -10.04 16.88 17.68
C PHE A 164 -9.49 18.15 18.34
N ALA A 165 -8.34 18.04 19.01
CA ALA A 165 -7.59 19.14 19.59
C ALA A 165 -6.78 19.96 18.56
N GLY A 166 -6.77 19.57 17.29
CA GLY A 166 -6.03 20.26 16.23
C GLY A 166 -4.54 19.88 16.13
N LYS A 167 -4.08 18.85 16.85
CA LYS A 167 -2.70 18.37 16.78
C LYS A 167 -2.47 17.53 15.51
N LYS A 168 -1.25 17.62 14.94
CA LYS A 168 -0.83 16.79 13.81
C LYS A 168 -0.50 15.38 14.30
N VAL A 169 -1.14 14.37 13.70
CA VAL A 169 -0.94 12.96 14.06
C VAL A 169 -0.20 12.23 12.94
N PRO A 170 1.08 11.85 13.13
CA PRO A 170 1.78 11.00 12.18
C PRO A 170 1.23 9.57 12.24
N ASN A 171 1.42 8.79 11.18
CA ASN A 171 1.06 7.37 11.13
C ASN A 171 -0.41 7.06 11.52
N ARG A 172 -1.35 7.91 11.05
CA ARG A 172 -2.78 7.75 11.30
C ARG A 172 -3.31 6.40 10.83
N ILE A 173 -4.08 5.74 11.67
CA ILE A 173 -4.81 4.52 11.31
C ILE A 173 -6.05 4.91 10.50
N VAL A 174 -6.28 4.20 9.39
CA VAL A 174 -7.38 4.51 8.46
C VAL A 174 -8.50 3.47 8.48
N SER A 175 -8.20 2.27 8.97
CA SER A 175 -9.13 1.16 9.09
C SER A 175 -8.76 0.33 10.31
N ILE A 176 -9.76 -0.11 11.07
CA ILE A 176 -9.56 -1.00 12.22
C ILE A 176 -9.19 -2.41 11.74
N ASP A 177 -9.84 -2.90 10.68
CA ASP A 177 -9.54 -4.23 10.10
C ASP A 177 -8.15 -4.24 9.44
N ARG A 178 -7.80 -3.17 8.71
CA ARG A 178 -6.49 -3.03 8.04
C ARG A 178 -5.61 -2.02 8.74
N HIS A 179 -5.30 -2.30 10.01
CA HIS A 179 -4.58 -1.41 10.90
C HIS A 179 -3.12 -1.11 10.49
N TYR A 180 -2.56 -1.79 9.48
CA TYR A 180 -1.22 -1.54 8.93
C TYR A 180 -1.20 -0.47 7.83
N LEU A 181 -2.36 -0.12 7.25
CA LEU A 181 -2.45 0.89 6.21
C LEU A 181 -2.24 2.30 6.78
N ARG A 182 -1.48 3.13 6.07
CA ARG A 182 -1.31 4.54 6.38
C ARG A 182 -1.72 5.41 5.19
N PRO A 183 -2.14 6.66 5.42
CA PRO A 183 -2.36 7.61 4.34
C PRO A 183 -1.05 7.87 3.58
N ILE A 184 -1.08 7.76 2.26
CA ILE A 184 0.06 8.12 1.39
C ILE A 184 -0.33 9.37 0.62
N ILE A 185 0.34 10.49 0.93
CA ILE A 185 0.10 11.76 0.25
C ILE A 185 0.72 11.67 -1.16
N ARG A 186 -0.07 11.99 -2.18
CA ARG A 186 0.36 12.07 -3.58
C ARG A 186 0.09 13.49 -4.08
N GLY A 187 1.00 14.02 -4.90
CA GLY A 187 0.85 15.33 -5.55
C GLY A 187 -0.07 15.30 -6.79
N LYS A 188 -1.03 14.37 -6.85
CA LYS A 188 -1.95 14.25 -7.98
C LYS A 188 -3.14 15.19 -7.80
N GLU A 189 -3.59 15.78 -8.90
CA GLU A 189 -4.69 16.75 -8.93
C GLU A 189 -6.03 16.16 -8.46
N THR A 190 -6.37 14.95 -8.90
CA THR A 190 -7.67 14.31 -8.60
C THR A 190 -7.74 13.63 -7.24
N LYS A 191 -6.63 13.03 -6.78
CA LYS A 191 -6.54 12.29 -5.51
C LYS A 191 -5.28 12.68 -4.77
N SER A 192 -5.44 13.51 -3.74
CA SER A 192 -4.33 13.97 -2.89
C SER A 192 -3.79 12.90 -1.93
N VAL A 193 -4.59 11.88 -1.62
CA VAL A 193 -4.21 10.79 -0.71
C VAL A 193 -4.70 9.45 -1.25
N GLU A 194 -3.78 8.51 -1.36
CA GLU A 194 -4.04 7.11 -1.71
C GLU A 194 -3.86 6.23 -0.46
N PHE A 195 -4.55 5.09 -0.41
CA PHE A 195 -4.51 4.17 0.73
C PHE A 195 -4.19 2.76 0.22
N GLY A 196 -2.99 2.29 0.51
CA GLY A 196 -2.56 0.97 0.06
C GLY A 196 -1.08 0.73 0.23
N ALA A 197 -0.56 -0.20 -0.57
CA ALA A 197 0.87 -0.47 -0.62
C ALA A 197 1.54 0.48 -1.60
N LYS A 198 2.49 1.28 -1.10
CA LYS A 198 3.43 2.00 -1.95
C LYS A 198 4.52 1.03 -2.38
N VAL A 199 4.70 0.89 -3.68
CA VAL A 199 5.64 -0.03 -4.28
C VAL A 199 6.58 0.74 -5.18
N ASN A 200 7.88 0.63 -4.91
CA ASN A 200 8.91 1.06 -5.82
C ASN A 200 9.23 -0.08 -6.78
N ASN A 201 9.06 0.17 -8.07
CA ASN A 201 9.29 -0.82 -9.11
C ASN A 201 10.49 -0.39 -9.96
N ILE A 202 11.19 -1.39 -10.48
CA ILE A 202 12.10 -1.24 -11.61
C ILE A 202 11.46 -1.88 -12.83
N GLN A 203 11.70 -1.33 -14.01
CA GLN A 203 11.28 -1.92 -15.27
C GLN A 203 12.51 -2.12 -16.15
N ILE A 204 12.63 -3.35 -16.67
CA ILE A 204 13.73 -3.79 -17.53
C ILE A 204 13.09 -4.28 -18.82
N ASP A 205 13.36 -3.58 -19.92
CA ASP A 205 12.84 -3.94 -21.24
C ASP A 205 11.31 -4.17 -21.27
N GLY A 206 10.54 -3.46 -20.45
CA GLY A 206 9.07 -3.56 -20.39
C GLY A 206 8.51 -4.47 -19.29
N ILE A 207 9.29 -5.37 -18.70
CA ILE A 207 8.85 -6.19 -17.54
C ILE A 207 9.20 -5.50 -16.22
N SER A 208 8.34 -5.62 -15.21
CA SER A 208 8.49 -4.94 -13.92
C SER A 208 8.96 -5.88 -12.80
N PHE A 209 9.93 -5.44 -12.00
CA PHE A 209 10.31 -6.10 -10.75
C PHE A 209 10.08 -5.17 -9.57
N ILE A 210 9.83 -5.76 -8.42
CA ILE A 210 9.54 -5.10 -7.17
C ILE A 210 10.86 -4.86 -6.44
N GLU A 211 11.18 -3.60 -6.17
CA GLU A 211 12.36 -3.24 -5.38
C GLU A 211 12.01 -3.06 -3.91
N HIS A 212 10.91 -2.36 -3.62
CA HIS A 212 10.49 -2.14 -2.24
C HIS A 212 8.98 -1.99 -2.10
N ILE A 213 8.40 -2.69 -1.12
CA ILE A 213 6.98 -2.58 -0.77
C ILE A 213 6.85 -2.07 0.65
N SER A 214 6.08 -1.01 0.84
CA SER A 214 5.71 -0.52 2.16
C SER A 214 4.28 0.01 2.20
N PHE A 215 3.58 -0.26 3.31
CA PHE A 215 2.27 0.32 3.60
C PHE A 215 2.37 1.69 4.30
N LYS A 216 3.61 2.15 4.53
CA LYS A 216 3.93 3.49 5.00
C LYS A 216 4.48 4.31 3.83
N ALA A 217 4.30 5.63 3.88
CA ALA A 217 4.98 6.51 2.95
C ALA A 217 6.50 6.42 3.18
N PHE A 218 7.26 6.28 2.10
CA PHE A 218 8.72 6.37 2.09
C PHE A 218 9.18 7.38 1.05
N ASN A 219 10.38 7.92 1.25
CA ASN A 219 11.03 8.78 0.27
C ASN A 219 11.58 7.92 -0.86
N GLU A 220 11.10 8.16 -2.08
CA GLU A 220 11.49 7.43 -3.28
C GLU A 220 12.93 7.78 -3.68
N GLY A 221 13.33 9.04 -3.52
CA GLY A 221 14.60 9.53 -4.04
C GLY A 221 15.85 8.90 -3.42
N VAL A 222 15.76 8.30 -2.23
CA VAL A 222 16.90 7.60 -1.61
C VAL A 222 17.13 6.20 -2.17
N ARG A 223 16.11 5.61 -2.83
CA ARG A 223 16.14 4.21 -3.28
C ARG A 223 16.75 3.99 -4.66
N LEU A 224 17.19 5.05 -5.34
CA LEU A 224 17.72 4.93 -6.70
C LEU A 224 18.91 3.96 -6.79
N LYS A 225 19.79 3.99 -5.79
CA LYS A 225 20.96 3.11 -5.72
C LYS A 225 20.53 1.65 -5.55
N ASP A 226 19.53 1.41 -4.71
CA ASP A 226 18.95 0.09 -4.48
C ASP A 226 18.30 -0.46 -5.76
N CYS A 227 17.58 0.38 -6.52
CA CYS A 227 17.03 0.02 -7.83
C CYS A 227 18.12 -0.45 -8.81
N ILE A 228 19.21 0.30 -8.90
CA ILE A 228 20.34 -0.02 -9.80
C ILE A 228 21.01 -1.32 -9.34
N HIS A 229 21.21 -1.47 -8.03
CA HIS A 229 21.79 -2.68 -7.45
C HIS A 229 20.93 -3.90 -7.74
N LEU A 230 19.61 -3.80 -7.54
CA LEU A 230 18.66 -4.87 -7.82
C LEU A 230 18.71 -5.29 -9.30
N GLN A 231 18.68 -4.34 -10.24
CA GLN A 231 18.80 -4.67 -11.67
C GLN A 231 20.11 -5.40 -11.98
N GLN A 232 21.23 -4.92 -11.43
CA GLN A 232 22.53 -5.55 -11.62
C GLN A 232 22.58 -6.96 -11.00
N GLN A 233 21.93 -7.16 -9.85
CA GLN A 233 21.81 -8.46 -9.20
C GLN A 233 20.96 -9.44 -10.02
N LEU A 234 19.82 -8.99 -10.56
CA LEU A 234 18.89 -9.82 -11.32
C LEU A 234 19.42 -10.19 -12.70
N ILE A 235 20.03 -9.24 -13.42
CA ILE A 235 20.41 -9.43 -14.83
C ILE A 235 21.89 -9.76 -14.99
N LYS A 236 22.73 -9.42 -14.01
CA LYS A 236 24.20 -9.50 -14.08
C LYS A 236 24.81 -8.64 -15.21
N VAL A 237 24.13 -7.55 -15.57
CA VAL A 237 24.59 -6.58 -16.58
C VAL A 237 24.67 -5.19 -15.94
N ARG A 238 25.74 -4.46 -16.27
CA ARG A 238 25.93 -3.08 -15.79
C ARG A 238 24.92 -2.14 -16.44
N VAL A 239 24.18 -1.41 -15.61
CA VAL A 239 23.27 -0.34 -16.04
C VAL A 239 24.08 0.79 -16.70
N LYS A 240 23.70 1.17 -17.92
CA LYS A 240 24.30 2.27 -18.69
C LYS A 240 23.34 3.46 -18.84
N ALA A 241 22.04 3.21 -18.83
CA ALA A 241 21.02 4.25 -18.94
C ALA A 241 19.97 4.12 -17.84
N LEU A 242 19.50 5.24 -17.31
CA LEU A 242 18.53 5.32 -16.23
C LEU A 242 17.43 6.33 -16.56
N ALA A 243 16.18 5.90 -16.52
CA ALA A 243 15.01 6.76 -16.58
C ALA A 243 14.25 6.72 -15.26
N ALA A 244 14.18 7.86 -14.56
CA ALA A 244 13.47 7.99 -13.30
C ALA A 244 12.78 9.35 -13.19
N ASP A 245 11.81 9.46 -12.29
CA ASP A 245 11.14 10.73 -11.99
C ASP A 245 12.11 11.75 -11.36
N SER A 246 11.75 13.02 -11.46
CA SER A 246 12.44 14.17 -10.89
C SER A 246 12.71 14.05 -9.38
N ILE A 247 11.88 13.34 -8.62
CA ILE A 247 12.07 13.07 -7.19
C ILE A 247 13.38 12.31 -6.92
N TYR A 248 13.82 11.47 -7.87
CA TYR A 248 15.09 10.74 -7.77
C TYR A 248 16.32 11.62 -8.09
N ALA A 249 16.13 12.83 -8.60
CA ALA A 249 17.20 13.68 -9.12
C ALA A 249 17.92 14.50 -8.03
N ASN A 250 18.23 13.88 -6.87
CA ASN A 250 18.99 14.50 -5.79
C ASN A 250 20.51 14.58 -6.10
N ASN A 251 21.25 15.38 -5.34
CA ASN A 251 22.68 15.61 -5.61
C ASN A 251 23.52 14.32 -5.45
N ASP A 252 23.19 13.47 -4.49
CA ASP A 252 23.93 12.24 -4.22
C ASP A 252 23.77 11.21 -5.34
N ASN A 253 22.55 11.08 -5.86
CA ASN A 253 22.23 10.24 -7.00
C ASN A 253 22.89 10.72 -8.28
N ARG A 254 22.97 12.05 -8.48
CA ARG A 254 23.69 12.64 -9.62
C ARG A 254 25.19 12.39 -9.56
N LYS A 255 25.79 12.53 -8.38
CA LYS A 255 27.21 12.19 -8.15
C LYS A 255 27.44 10.70 -8.40
N PHE A 256 26.56 9.84 -7.90
CA PHE A 256 26.62 8.40 -8.12
C PHE A 256 26.54 8.03 -9.62
N CYS A 257 25.54 8.55 -10.33
CA CYS A 257 25.38 8.25 -11.77
C CYS A 257 26.57 8.76 -12.59
N THR A 258 27.09 9.95 -12.27
CA THR A 258 28.30 10.48 -12.92
C THR A 258 29.52 9.60 -12.65
N LYS A 259 29.74 9.16 -11.39
CA LYS A 259 30.85 8.28 -11.00
C LYS A 259 30.84 6.96 -11.76
N TYR A 260 29.65 6.39 -12.01
CA TYR A 260 29.51 5.11 -12.70
C TYR A 260 29.22 5.23 -14.21
N HIS A 261 29.30 6.44 -14.77
CA HIS A 261 29.04 6.74 -16.19
C HIS A 261 27.65 6.28 -16.67
N ILE A 262 26.62 6.49 -15.83
CA ILE A 262 25.23 6.16 -16.15
C ILE A 262 24.56 7.40 -16.78
N SER A 263 24.04 7.25 -17.99
CA SER A 263 23.24 8.28 -18.67
C SER A 263 21.85 8.37 -18.04
N THR A 264 21.44 9.55 -17.58
CA THR A 264 20.19 9.73 -16.83
C THR A 264 19.19 10.63 -17.53
N SER A 265 17.89 10.43 -17.28
CA SER A 265 16.80 11.34 -17.67
C SER A 265 16.79 12.68 -16.88
N PHE A 266 17.69 12.90 -15.93
CA PHE A 266 17.65 14.07 -15.06
C PHE A 266 18.14 15.36 -15.75
N LYS A 267 17.41 16.47 -15.53
CA LYS A 267 17.87 17.81 -15.93
C LYS A 267 19.16 18.16 -15.18
N ARG A 268 20.23 18.55 -15.88
CA ARG A 268 21.52 18.91 -15.25
C ARG A 268 21.39 20.20 -14.40
N LYS A 269 22.21 20.34 -13.36
CA LYS A 269 22.40 21.59 -12.62
C LYS A 269 23.67 22.29 -13.14
N GLY A 270 23.62 23.61 -13.30
CA GLY A 270 24.77 24.42 -13.72
C GLY A 270 24.92 24.57 -15.25
N ARG A 271 26.09 25.07 -15.67
CA ARG A 271 26.40 25.46 -17.05
C ARG A 271 26.26 24.29 -18.03
N ALA A 272 25.71 24.58 -19.22
CA ALA A 272 25.56 23.60 -20.30
C ALA A 272 26.92 23.05 -20.74
N ALA A 273 27.01 21.74 -20.94
CA ALA A 273 28.20 21.10 -21.50
C ALA A 273 28.19 21.21 -23.03
N LYS A 274 29.35 21.01 -23.68
CA LYS A 274 29.43 21.00 -25.16
C LYS A 274 28.53 19.93 -25.79
N ASP A 275 28.34 18.78 -25.12
CA ASP A 275 27.49 17.67 -25.59
C ASP A 275 26.01 17.77 -25.14
N GLU A 276 25.55 18.94 -24.69
CA GLU A 276 24.16 19.14 -24.25
C GLU A 276 23.10 18.80 -25.33
N PRO A 277 23.28 19.06 -26.65
CA PRO A 277 22.24 18.71 -27.63
C PRO A 277 21.97 17.21 -27.71
N LEU A 278 23.01 16.38 -27.81
CA LEU A 278 22.88 14.90 -27.83
C LEU A 278 22.28 14.38 -26.53
N ARG A 279 22.71 14.92 -25.38
CA ARG A 279 22.16 14.54 -24.08
C ARG A 279 20.71 14.95 -23.90
N LYS A 280 20.28 16.06 -24.51
CA LYS A 280 18.89 16.52 -24.48
C LYS A 280 17.99 15.55 -25.26
N ILE A 281 18.45 15.06 -26.40
CA ILE A 281 17.74 14.03 -27.19
C ILE A 281 17.60 12.75 -26.36
N LEU A 282 18.71 12.21 -25.84
CA LEU A 282 18.68 11.00 -25.01
C LEU A 282 17.79 11.16 -23.78
N ARG A 283 17.83 12.34 -23.12
CA ARG A 283 16.97 12.65 -21.98
C ARG A 283 15.49 12.64 -22.37
N SER A 284 15.16 13.24 -23.51
CA SER A 284 13.81 13.29 -24.05
C SER A 284 13.29 11.88 -24.34
N GLU A 285 14.09 11.05 -25.02
CA GLU A 285 13.74 9.66 -25.33
C GLU A 285 13.54 8.83 -24.06
N LEU A 286 14.48 8.87 -23.11
CA LEU A 286 14.34 8.16 -21.83
C LEU A 286 13.10 8.62 -21.05
N SER A 287 12.79 9.92 -21.08
CA SER A 287 11.60 10.45 -20.41
C SER A 287 10.32 10.00 -21.09
N ARG A 288 10.32 9.95 -22.43
CA ARG A 288 9.19 9.46 -23.23
C ARG A 288 8.96 7.98 -23.01
N GLU A 289 10.00 7.16 -23.07
CA GLU A 289 9.93 5.71 -22.82
C GLU A 289 9.42 5.40 -21.41
N ARG A 290 9.87 6.16 -20.40
CA ARG A 290 9.32 6.04 -19.04
C ARG A 290 7.81 6.37 -19.02
N ALA A 291 7.42 7.48 -19.63
CA ALA A 291 6.02 7.91 -19.65
C ALA A 291 5.11 6.93 -20.42
N THR A 292 5.60 6.30 -21.50
CA THR A 292 4.82 5.37 -22.30
C THR A 292 4.83 3.95 -21.73
N ARG A 293 6.02 3.36 -21.55
CA ARG A 293 6.15 1.96 -21.13
C ARG A 293 5.92 1.77 -19.64
N LEU A 294 6.51 2.61 -18.80
CA LEU A 294 6.45 2.41 -17.36
C LEU A 294 5.07 2.82 -16.82
N GLU A 295 4.62 4.04 -17.10
CA GLU A 295 3.29 4.48 -16.65
C GLU A 295 2.17 3.66 -17.31
N GLY A 296 2.35 3.26 -18.58
CA GLY A 296 1.48 2.32 -19.28
C GLY A 296 1.39 0.97 -18.55
N SER A 297 2.53 0.38 -18.16
CA SER A 297 2.56 -0.89 -17.41
C SER A 297 1.81 -0.81 -16.08
N PHE A 298 1.91 0.31 -15.36
CA PHE A 298 1.14 0.53 -14.13
C PHE A 298 -0.36 0.66 -14.40
N GLY A 299 -0.74 1.30 -15.51
CA GLY A 299 -2.11 1.35 -15.99
C GLY A 299 -2.66 -0.06 -16.24
N THR A 300 -1.93 -0.85 -17.03
CA THR A 300 -2.31 -2.23 -17.38
C THR A 300 -2.41 -3.12 -16.14
N GLN A 301 -1.41 -3.08 -15.27
CA GLN A 301 -1.40 -3.80 -13.99
C GLN A 301 -2.64 -3.48 -13.14
N LYS A 302 -3.00 -2.19 -13.04
CA LYS A 302 -4.16 -1.76 -12.26
C LYS A 302 -5.48 -2.20 -12.89
N GLN A 303 -5.66 -1.98 -14.19
CA GLN A 303 -6.93 -2.20 -14.87
C GLN A 303 -7.19 -3.67 -15.20
N HIS A 304 -6.19 -4.40 -15.71
CA HIS A 304 -6.37 -5.76 -16.22
C HIS A 304 -5.93 -6.86 -15.24
N TYR A 305 -5.00 -6.56 -14.32
CA TYR A 305 -4.46 -7.57 -13.39
C TYR A 305 -4.97 -7.40 -11.94
N SER A 306 -6.13 -6.76 -11.77
CA SER A 306 -6.81 -6.59 -10.48
C SER A 306 -6.00 -5.84 -9.40
N LEU A 307 -5.02 -5.01 -9.81
CA LEU A 307 -4.22 -4.21 -8.86
C LEU A 307 -4.78 -2.79 -8.63
N ALA A 308 -5.89 -2.41 -9.28
CA ALA A 308 -6.56 -1.14 -9.00
C ALA A 308 -7.16 -1.09 -7.59
N ARG A 309 -7.73 -2.19 -7.09
CA ARG A 309 -8.33 -2.29 -5.75
C ARG A 309 -8.14 -3.69 -5.16
N ILE A 310 -7.13 -3.83 -4.31
CA ILE A 310 -6.74 -5.13 -3.73
C ILE A 310 -7.73 -5.58 -2.66
N LYS A 311 -8.42 -6.70 -2.93
CA LYS A 311 -9.47 -7.23 -2.05
C LYS A 311 -8.95 -8.09 -0.89
N ALA A 312 -7.67 -8.47 -0.89
CA ALA A 312 -7.04 -9.19 0.22
C ALA A 312 -7.17 -8.41 1.54
N ARG A 313 -7.35 -9.12 2.66
CA ARG A 313 -7.63 -8.50 3.99
C ARG A 313 -6.43 -8.48 4.93
N ASN A 314 -5.40 -9.28 4.67
CA ASN A 314 -4.20 -9.38 5.50
C ASN A 314 -3.00 -8.77 4.76
N ARG A 315 -2.07 -8.19 5.53
CA ARG A 315 -0.83 -7.59 5.00
C ARG A 315 -0.07 -8.55 4.07
N LYS A 316 0.21 -9.78 4.53
CA LYS A 316 0.94 -10.79 3.74
C LYS A 316 0.18 -11.15 2.44
N THR A 317 -1.13 -11.34 2.53
CA THR A 317 -1.95 -11.67 1.34
C THR A 317 -2.08 -10.51 0.36
N GLU A 318 -2.01 -9.25 0.82
CA GLU A 318 -1.96 -8.09 -0.07
C GLU A 318 -0.62 -8.04 -0.83
N ILE A 319 0.50 -8.32 -0.15
CA ILE A 319 1.82 -8.42 -0.79
C ILE A 319 1.82 -9.55 -1.83
N LEU A 320 1.29 -10.72 -1.47
CA LEU A 320 1.13 -11.85 -2.40
C LEU A 320 0.33 -11.45 -3.65
N TRP A 321 -0.79 -10.75 -3.46
CA TRP A 321 -1.62 -10.30 -4.58
C TRP A 321 -0.84 -9.35 -5.51
N ILE A 322 -0.11 -8.40 -4.93
CA ILE A 322 0.73 -7.47 -5.71
C ILE A 322 1.79 -8.23 -6.49
N PHE A 323 2.49 -9.16 -5.83
CA PHE A 323 3.53 -9.97 -6.46
C PHE A 323 2.98 -10.74 -7.66
N PHE A 324 1.89 -11.49 -7.49
CA PHE A 324 1.26 -12.23 -8.58
C PHE A 324 0.72 -11.28 -9.67
N GLY A 325 0.06 -10.20 -9.32
CA GLY A 325 -0.49 -9.27 -10.31
C GLY A 325 0.58 -8.66 -11.22
N ILE A 326 1.75 -8.31 -10.67
CA ILE A 326 2.87 -7.78 -11.43
C ILE A 326 3.51 -8.88 -12.30
N HIS A 327 3.81 -10.05 -11.73
CA HIS A 327 4.53 -11.11 -12.45
C HIS A 327 3.66 -11.84 -13.48
N THR A 328 2.33 -11.91 -13.29
CA THR A 328 1.40 -12.37 -14.32
C THR A 328 1.37 -11.40 -15.50
N ALA A 329 1.39 -10.09 -15.24
CA ALA A 329 1.50 -9.09 -16.30
C ALA A 329 2.80 -9.24 -17.09
N ASN A 330 3.91 -9.48 -16.39
CA ASN A 330 5.19 -9.78 -17.05
C ASN A 330 5.11 -11.04 -17.90
N ALA A 331 4.54 -12.13 -17.37
CA ALA A 331 4.43 -13.40 -18.09
C ALA A 331 3.69 -13.24 -19.42
N VAL A 332 2.61 -12.44 -19.44
CA VAL A 332 1.88 -12.12 -20.68
C VAL A 332 2.75 -11.32 -21.65
N CYS A 333 3.45 -10.29 -21.19
CA CYS A 333 4.38 -9.53 -22.02
C CYS A 333 5.53 -10.40 -22.58
N MET A 334 5.92 -11.46 -21.87
CA MET A 334 6.97 -12.36 -22.32
C MET A 334 6.52 -13.28 -23.46
N ILE A 335 5.22 -13.56 -23.63
CA ILE A 335 4.71 -14.45 -24.69
C ILE A 335 5.15 -13.93 -26.06
N GLU A 336 4.83 -12.67 -26.38
CA GLU A 336 5.18 -12.03 -27.65
C GLU A 336 6.70 -12.03 -27.89
N LYS A 337 7.49 -11.79 -26.83
CA LYS A 337 8.96 -11.78 -26.93
C LYS A 337 9.54 -13.16 -27.20
N VAL A 338 9.01 -14.18 -26.53
CA VAL A 338 9.42 -15.58 -26.73
C VAL A 338 9.07 -16.02 -28.14
N GLU A 339 7.86 -15.70 -28.62
CA GLU A 339 7.44 -16.00 -30.00
C GLU A 339 8.33 -15.30 -31.04
N LYS A 340 8.58 -14.00 -30.87
CA LYS A 340 9.47 -13.25 -31.76
C LYS A 340 10.86 -13.88 -31.80
N LYS A 341 11.43 -14.23 -30.64
CA LYS A 341 12.76 -14.85 -30.58
C LYS A 341 12.79 -16.24 -31.24
N LYS A 342 11.73 -17.04 -31.08
CA LYS A 342 11.61 -18.33 -31.77
C LYS A 342 11.54 -18.15 -33.28
N ARG A 343 10.79 -17.15 -33.79
CA ARG A 343 10.69 -16.83 -35.21
C ARG A 343 12.00 -16.30 -35.82
N THR A 344 12.87 -15.67 -35.03
CA THR A 344 14.18 -15.21 -35.50
C THR A 344 15.24 -16.33 -35.46
N ALA A 345 14.99 -17.39 -34.69
CA ALA A 345 15.88 -18.55 -34.57
C ALA A 345 15.53 -19.70 -35.53
N ALA A 346 14.29 -19.73 -36.03
CA ALA A 346 13.85 -20.54 -37.16
C ALA A 346 14.13 -19.78 -38.46
#